data_AF-A0A920VXB2-F1
#
_entry.id   AF-A0A920VXB2-F1
#
_cell.length_a   1.000
_cell.length_b   1.000
_cell.length_c   1.000
_cell.angle_alpha   90.00
_cell.angle_beta   90.00
_cell.angle_gamma   90.00
#
_symmetry.space_group_name_H-M   'P 1'
#
loop_
_entity.id
_entity.type
_entity.pdbx_description
1 polymer ?
#
loop_
_entity_poly.entity_id
_entity_poly.type
_entity_poly.pdbx_seq_one_letter_code
_entity_poly.pdbx_strand_id
1 'polypeptide(L)'
;MGVLFPGTVQELSSVIKLLNQHKISFVARGAGRGLSGGAVPQEGSVIIEMARFKEVHEVDLVNRTITVGPGVINLHITENVHSHGYPYAPDPSSQKACTIGGNVAENSGGPHTLKNGVTVNHVLGVEMVFLTVSYLHLVENILECPDRICWGW
;
A
#
# COMPACT_ATOMS: atom_id res chain seq x y z
N MET A 1 -3.55 21.41 -13.15
CA MET A 1 -3.62 20.03 -12.61
C MET A 1 -2.38 19.28 -13.08
N GLY A 2 -1.63 18.65 -12.17
CA GLY A 2 -0.37 17.97 -12.48
C GLY A 2 -0.27 16.63 -11.74
N VAL A 3 0.62 15.76 -12.21
CA VAL A 3 0.90 14.44 -11.62
C VAL A 3 2.37 14.37 -11.25
N LEU A 4 2.66 13.99 -10.01
CA LEU A 4 4.00 13.88 -9.45
C LEU A 4 4.32 12.41 -9.23
N PHE A 5 5.52 11.99 -9.63
CA PHE A 5 5.99 10.60 -9.52
C PHE A 5 7.26 10.55 -8.66
N PRO A 6 7.17 10.75 -7.33
CA PRO A 6 8.32 10.55 -6.45
C PRO A 6 8.78 9.08 -6.51
N GLY A 7 10.09 8.85 -6.46
CA GLY A 7 10.70 7.52 -6.47
C GLY A 7 11.40 7.15 -5.18
N THR A 8 11.49 8.08 -4.23
CA THR A 8 12.09 7.84 -2.91
C THR A 8 11.26 8.52 -1.83
N VAL A 9 11.40 8.05 -0.58
CA VAL A 9 10.74 8.66 0.58
C VAL A 9 11.18 10.11 0.77
N GLN A 10 12.43 10.43 0.43
CA GLN A 10 12.99 11.79 0.49
C GLN A 10 12.36 12.70 -0.56
N GLU A 11 12.21 12.22 -1.80
CA GLU A 11 11.48 12.94 -2.85
C GLU A 11 10.02 13.19 -2.44
N LEU A 12 9.32 12.14 -1.97
CA LEU A 12 7.94 12.23 -1.50
C LEU A 12 7.79 13.24 -0.36
N SER A 13 8.67 13.17 0.64
CA SER A 13 8.67 14.09 1.78
C SER A 13 8.93 15.53 1.35
N SER A 14 9.80 15.74 0.36
CA SER A 14 10.10 17.07 -0.18
C SER A 14 8.92 17.64 -0.97
N VAL A 15 8.24 16.80 -1.75
CA VAL A 15 6.99 17.15 -2.45
C VAL A 15 5.91 17.54 -1.45
N ILE A 16 5.64 16.72 -0.43
CA ILE A 16 4.61 17.00 0.59
C ILE A 16 4.92 18.30 1.33
N LYS A 17 6.18 18.54 1.71
CA LYS A 17 6.62 19.82 2.30
C LYS A 17 6.29 21.01 1.41
N LEU A 18 6.65 20.94 0.13
CA LEU A 18 6.44 22.03 -0.82
C LEU A 18 4.95 22.33 -1.03
N LEU A 19 4.14 21.28 -1.19
CA LEU A 19 2.69 21.42 -1.34
C LEU A 19 2.04 22.03 -0.09
N ASN A 20 2.48 21.61 1.10
CA ASN A 20 2.00 22.18 2.36
C ASN A 20 2.37 23.66 2.51
N GLN A 21 3.61 24.04 2.17
CA GLN A 21 4.07 25.45 2.19
C GLN A 21 3.23 26.35 1.27
N HIS A 22 2.84 25.84 0.10
CA HIS A 22 2.05 26.59 -0.88
C HIS A 22 0.54 26.39 -0.73
N LYS A 23 0.10 25.64 0.30
CA LYS A 23 -1.31 25.30 0.54
C LYS A 23 -1.98 24.65 -0.69
N ILE A 24 -1.24 23.81 -1.41
CA ILE A 24 -1.73 23.07 -2.58
C ILE A 24 -2.24 21.70 -2.09
N SER A 25 -3.52 21.43 -2.31
CA SER A 25 -4.13 20.13 -2.01
C SER A 25 -3.58 19.03 -2.93
N PHE A 26 -3.54 17.80 -2.43
CA PHE A 26 -3.16 16.65 -3.23
C PHE A 26 -3.99 15.41 -2.92
N VAL A 27 -3.96 14.46 -3.84
CA VAL A 27 -4.48 13.11 -3.66
C VAL A 27 -3.36 12.10 -3.91
N ALA A 28 -3.13 11.20 -2.95
CA ALA A 28 -2.25 10.06 -3.16
C ALA A 28 -2.97 9.00 -4.00
N ARG A 29 -2.28 8.42 -4.98
CA ARG A 29 -2.88 7.50 -5.93
C ARG A 29 -1.94 6.35 -6.26
N GLY A 30 -2.42 5.13 -6.07
CA GLY A 30 -1.83 3.93 -6.68
C GLY A 30 -2.39 3.71 -8.08
N ALA A 31 -2.85 2.50 -8.39
CA ALA A 31 -3.43 2.21 -9.71
C ALA A 31 -4.79 2.90 -10.01
N GLY A 32 -5.43 3.54 -9.03
CA GLY A 32 -6.71 4.25 -9.22
C GLY A 32 -7.89 3.34 -9.55
N ARG A 33 -7.93 2.13 -8.96
CA ARG A 33 -9.01 1.13 -9.16
C ARG A 33 -10.15 1.23 -8.14
N GLY A 34 -10.05 2.15 -7.17
CA GLY A 34 -11.08 2.37 -6.15
C GLY A 34 -12.37 2.94 -6.76
N LEU A 35 -13.52 2.55 -6.21
CA LEU A 35 -14.85 2.99 -6.65
C LEU A 35 -15.47 4.03 -5.70
N SER A 36 -14.78 4.36 -4.60
CA SER A 36 -15.18 5.36 -3.60
C SER A 36 -15.08 6.80 -4.11
N GLY A 37 -14.32 7.04 -5.19
CA GLY A 37 -13.92 8.37 -5.64
C GLY A 37 -12.70 8.95 -4.90
N GLY A 38 -12.13 8.23 -3.92
CA GLY A 38 -11.00 8.72 -3.10
C GLY A 38 -9.72 9.06 -3.88
N ALA A 39 -9.53 8.49 -5.07
CA ALA A 39 -8.38 8.76 -5.94
C ALA A 39 -8.67 9.82 -7.05
N VAL A 40 -9.82 10.51 -6.97
CA VAL A 40 -10.21 11.56 -7.93
C VAL A 40 -9.72 12.92 -7.41
N PRO A 41 -8.87 13.63 -8.16
CA PRO A 41 -8.38 14.95 -7.74
C PRO A 41 -9.51 15.99 -7.78
N GLN A 42 -9.51 16.91 -6.83
CA GLN A 42 -10.32 18.13 -6.89
C GLN A 42 -9.67 19.17 -7.80
N GLU A 43 -10.44 20.17 -8.22
CA GLU A 43 -9.90 21.30 -8.96
C GLU A 43 -8.78 22.00 -8.18
N GLY A 44 -7.69 22.36 -8.88
CA GLY A 44 -6.51 22.97 -8.26
C GLY A 44 -5.60 22.00 -7.48
N SER A 45 -5.96 20.72 -7.34
CA SER A 45 -5.11 19.73 -6.68
C SER A 45 -4.11 19.05 -7.61
N VAL A 46 -3.13 18.38 -7.02
CA VAL A 46 -2.17 17.52 -7.72
C VAL A 46 -2.34 16.05 -7.32
N ILE A 47 -1.99 15.16 -8.24
CA ILE A 47 -1.92 13.72 -7.94
C ILE A 47 -0.48 13.40 -7.53
N ILE A 48 -0.30 12.72 -6.40
CA ILE A 48 0.96 12.06 -6.04
C ILE A 48 0.81 10.58 -6.35
N GLU A 49 1.54 10.11 -7.35
CA GLU A 49 1.46 8.76 -7.87
C GLU A 49 2.55 7.87 -7.25
N MET A 50 2.18 6.65 -6.86
CA MET A 50 3.04 5.74 -6.08
C MET A 50 3.65 4.58 -6.90
N ALA A 51 3.45 4.49 -8.21
CA ALA A 51 3.92 3.41 -9.09
C ALA A 51 5.42 3.36 -9.31
N ARG A 52 6.21 4.28 -8.76
CA ARG A 52 7.68 4.12 -8.66
C ARG A 52 8.12 3.33 -7.43
N PHE A 53 7.25 3.18 -6.42
CA PHE A 53 7.53 2.38 -5.21
C PHE A 53 7.12 0.92 -5.42
N LYS A 54 7.79 0.22 -6.33
CA LYS A 54 7.46 -1.17 -6.75
C LYS A 54 8.40 -2.23 -6.21
N GLU A 55 9.25 -1.86 -5.26
CA GLU A 55 10.26 -2.75 -4.71
C GLU A 55 9.64 -3.76 -3.74
N VAL A 56 10.15 -4.99 -3.77
CA VAL A 56 10.00 -5.98 -2.70
C VAL A 56 11.29 -5.92 -1.88
N HIS A 57 11.20 -5.44 -0.65
CA HIS A 57 12.38 -5.16 0.18
C HIS A 57 12.85 -6.41 0.94
N GLU A 58 11.93 -7.19 1.48
CA GLU A 58 12.25 -8.37 2.30
C GLU A 58 11.17 -9.45 2.13
N VAL A 59 11.59 -10.72 2.14
CA VAL A 59 10.70 -11.89 2.22
C VAL A 59 11.25 -12.79 3.32
N ASP A 60 10.54 -12.88 4.44
CA ASP A 60 10.88 -13.75 5.56
C ASP A 60 9.91 -14.93 5.60
N LEU A 61 10.34 -16.06 5.06
CA LEU A 61 9.50 -17.27 5.01
C LEU A 61 9.32 -17.93 6.38
N VAL A 62 10.24 -17.69 7.32
CA VAL A 62 10.19 -18.28 8.67
C VAL A 62 9.08 -17.60 9.47
N ASN A 63 9.09 -16.27 9.48
CA ASN A 63 8.06 -15.46 10.13
C ASN A 63 6.82 -15.28 9.25
N ARG A 64 6.89 -15.74 8.00
CA ARG A 64 5.84 -15.61 6.99
C ARG A 64 5.47 -14.14 6.82
N THR A 65 6.47 -13.33 6.52
CA THR A 65 6.29 -11.90 6.23
C THR A 65 6.95 -11.50 4.92
N ILE A 66 6.47 -10.39 4.37
CA ILE A 66 7.04 -9.77 3.18
C ILE A 66 6.84 -8.27 3.30
N THR A 67 7.91 -7.52 3.04
CA THR A 67 7.94 -6.05 3.00
C THR A 67 7.99 -5.60 1.55
N VAL A 68 7.08 -4.72 1.15
CA VAL A 68 7.08 -4.15 -0.21
C VAL A 68 6.61 -2.69 -0.24
N GLY A 69 6.92 -1.98 -1.33
CA GLY A 69 6.44 -0.62 -1.57
C GLY A 69 4.93 -0.53 -1.92
N PRO A 70 4.29 0.63 -1.69
CA PRO A 70 2.85 0.84 -1.90
C PRO A 70 2.41 0.75 -3.36
N GLY A 71 3.36 0.80 -4.30
CA GLY A 71 3.14 0.70 -5.74
C GLY A 71 3.15 -0.74 -6.27
N VAL A 72 3.50 -1.73 -5.45
CA VAL A 72 3.45 -3.14 -5.88
C VAL A 72 2.01 -3.59 -6.07
N ILE A 73 1.78 -4.36 -7.14
CA ILE A 73 0.49 -4.93 -7.48
C ILE A 73 0.13 -6.03 -6.49
N ASN A 74 -1.12 -6.09 -6.04
CA ASN A 74 -1.60 -7.07 -5.06
C ASN A 74 -1.23 -8.51 -5.40
N LEU A 75 -1.49 -8.93 -6.64
CA LEU A 75 -1.18 -10.29 -7.08
C LEU A 75 0.33 -10.61 -7.03
N HIS A 76 1.19 -9.60 -7.20
CA HIS A 76 2.64 -9.82 -7.17
C HIS A 76 3.12 -10.29 -5.80
N ILE A 77 2.42 -10.01 -4.70
CA ILE A 77 2.79 -10.61 -3.40
C ILE A 77 2.74 -12.12 -3.50
N THR A 78 1.59 -12.67 -3.94
CA THR A 78 1.42 -14.11 -4.11
C THR A 78 2.46 -14.67 -5.08
N GLU A 79 2.73 -13.99 -6.21
CA GLU A 79 3.73 -14.45 -7.18
C GLU A 79 5.15 -14.57 -6.59
N ASN A 80 5.53 -13.68 -5.67
CA ASN A 80 6.84 -13.73 -5.00
C ASN A 80 6.98 -14.91 -4.02
N VAL A 81 5.87 -15.42 -3.47
CA VAL A 81 5.88 -16.45 -2.42
C VAL A 81 5.25 -17.78 -2.86
N HIS A 82 4.69 -17.84 -4.06
CA HIS A 82 3.95 -18.99 -4.57
C HIS A 82 4.81 -20.27 -4.63
N SER A 83 6.08 -20.16 -5.01
CA SER A 83 7.00 -21.31 -5.04
C SER A 83 7.22 -21.95 -3.66
N HIS A 84 6.91 -21.21 -2.59
CA HIS A 84 7.02 -21.65 -1.20
C HIS A 84 5.67 -22.11 -0.62
N GLY A 85 4.60 -22.16 -1.44
CA GLY A 85 3.29 -22.65 -1.03
C GLY A 85 2.42 -21.65 -0.28
N TYR A 86 2.80 -20.37 -0.24
CA TYR A 86 2.05 -19.32 0.46
C TYR A 86 1.29 -18.40 -0.51
N PRO A 87 0.01 -18.09 -0.23
CA PRO A 87 -0.71 -17.02 -0.90
C PRO A 87 -0.78 -15.73 -0.04
N TYR A 88 -0.91 -14.58 -0.69
CA TYR A 88 -1.47 -13.39 -0.05
C TYR A 88 -2.99 -13.44 -0.09
N ALA A 89 -3.63 -13.22 1.05
CA ALA A 89 -5.01 -13.61 1.26
C ALA A 89 -6.07 -12.59 0.79
N PRO A 90 -5.90 -11.27 0.99
CA PRO A 90 -6.80 -10.27 0.41
C PRO A 90 -6.79 -10.34 -1.11
N ASP A 91 -7.95 -10.70 -1.67
CA ASP A 91 -8.13 -11.02 -3.09
C ASP A 91 -9.19 -10.13 -3.77
N PRO A 92 -9.01 -8.78 -3.76
CA PRO A 92 -9.94 -7.89 -4.44
C PRO A 92 -10.10 -8.27 -5.91
N SER A 93 -11.28 -8.01 -6.50
CA SER A 93 -11.53 -8.31 -7.91
C SER A 93 -10.52 -7.64 -8.86
N SER A 94 -9.91 -6.55 -8.41
CA SER A 94 -8.87 -5.80 -9.09
C SER A 94 -7.44 -6.26 -8.78
N GLN A 95 -7.21 -7.39 -8.09
CA GLN A 95 -5.89 -7.88 -7.62
C GLN A 95 -4.76 -7.88 -8.67
N LYS A 96 -5.10 -8.08 -9.95
CA LYS A 96 -4.15 -8.01 -11.09
C LYS A 96 -3.68 -6.58 -11.42
N ALA A 97 -4.24 -5.57 -10.78
CA ALA A 97 -4.05 -4.16 -11.11
C ALA A 97 -4.00 -3.24 -9.87
N CYS A 98 -4.74 -3.50 -8.80
CA CYS A 98 -4.67 -2.68 -7.60
C CYS A 98 -3.32 -2.84 -6.91
N THR A 99 -2.89 -1.79 -6.21
CA THR A 99 -1.61 -1.77 -5.51
C THR A 99 -1.78 -1.90 -4.01
N ILE A 100 -0.74 -2.34 -3.30
CA ILE A 100 -0.77 -2.54 -1.84
C ILE A 100 -1.14 -1.27 -1.09
N GLY A 101 -0.57 -0.12 -1.46
CA GLY A 101 -0.91 1.15 -0.83
C GLY A 101 -2.39 1.51 -1.00
N GLY A 102 -2.97 1.23 -2.17
CA GLY A 102 -4.40 1.43 -2.41
C GLY A 102 -5.27 0.47 -1.61
N ASN A 103 -4.85 -0.79 -1.49
CA ASN A 103 -5.56 -1.79 -0.70
C ASN A 103 -5.60 -1.42 0.79
N VAL A 104 -4.47 -0.95 1.32
CA VAL A 104 -4.36 -0.48 2.71
C VAL A 104 -5.25 0.75 2.92
N ALA A 105 -5.19 1.73 2.02
CA ALA A 105 -5.98 2.96 2.12
C ALA A 105 -7.51 2.72 2.10
N GLU A 106 -7.96 1.68 1.39
CA GLU A 106 -9.39 1.35 1.24
C GLU A 106 -9.80 0.14 2.11
N ASN A 107 -8.90 -0.41 2.93
CA ASN A 107 -9.08 -1.66 3.66
C ASN A 107 -9.71 -2.78 2.81
N SER A 108 -9.11 -3.03 1.65
CA SER A 108 -9.71 -3.86 0.61
C SER A 108 -9.95 -5.30 1.06
N GLY A 109 -11.10 -5.85 0.69
CA GLY A 109 -11.41 -7.27 0.80
C GLY A 109 -11.60 -7.91 -0.57
N GLY A 110 -12.06 -9.15 -0.58
CA GLY A 110 -12.43 -9.89 -1.79
C GLY A 110 -13.48 -10.96 -1.53
N PRO A 111 -13.74 -11.85 -2.52
CA PRO A 111 -14.69 -12.95 -2.40
C PRO A 111 -14.47 -13.84 -1.16
N HIS A 112 -13.23 -13.97 -0.69
CA HIS A 112 -12.89 -14.83 0.45
C HIS A 112 -12.79 -14.09 1.78
N THR A 113 -13.25 -12.83 1.86
CA THR A 113 -13.17 -12.02 3.10
C THR A 113 -13.76 -12.71 4.32
N LEU A 114 -14.85 -13.47 4.17
CA LEU A 114 -15.46 -14.18 5.31
C LEU A 114 -14.49 -15.18 5.97
N LYS A 115 -13.65 -15.84 5.17
CA LYS A 115 -12.65 -16.80 5.65
C LYS A 115 -11.33 -16.13 6.02
N ASN A 116 -10.97 -15.07 5.29
CA ASN A 116 -9.60 -14.56 5.27
C ASN A 116 -9.45 -13.20 5.94
N GLY A 117 -10.54 -12.50 6.27
CA GLY A 117 -10.49 -11.10 6.65
C GLY A 117 -10.21 -10.16 5.47
N VAL A 118 -10.01 -8.89 5.79
CA VAL A 118 -9.69 -7.79 4.85
C VAL A 118 -8.26 -7.33 5.05
N THR A 119 -7.77 -6.41 4.21
CA THR A 119 -6.37 -5.96 4.17
C THR A 119 -5.79 -5.67 5.56
N VAL A 120 -6.50 -4.95 6.44
CA VAL A 120 -6.00 -4.61 7.79
C VAL A 120 -5.65 -5.84 8.64
N ASN A 121 -6.33 -6.98 8.43
CA ASN A 121 -6.03 -8.22 9.16
C ASN A 121 -4.69 -8.85 8.74
N HIS A 122 -4.09 -8.38 7.65
CA HIS A 122 -2.83 -8.90 7.10
C HIS A 122 -1.71 -7.86 7.14
N VAL A 123 -1.95 -6.69 7.72
CA VAL A 123 -0.94 -5.63 7.85
C VAL A 123 -0.39 -5.65 9.27
N LEU A 124 0.87 -6.05 9.40
CA LEU A 124 1.65 -6.01 10.63
C LEU A 124 2.27 -4.66 10.86
N GLY A 125 2.54 -3.88 9.82
CA GLY A 125 3.03 -2.51 9.99
C GLY A 125 2.94 -1.63 8.75
N VAL A 126 3.15 -0.32 8.92
CA VAL A 126 3.13 0.66 7.81
C VAL A 126 4.13 1.79 8.06
N GLU A 127 4.86 2.14 7.00
CA GLU A 127 5.66 3.36 6.84
C GLU A 127 4.77 4.49 6.25
N MET A 128 4.56 5.59 6.99
CA MET A 128 3.72 6.71 6.54
C MET A 128 4.40 8.09 6.62
N VAL A 129 4.18 8.92 5.61
CA VAL A 129 4.60 10.33 5.58
C VAL A 129 3.41 11.25 5.85
N PHE A 130 3.48 12.07 6.90
CA PHE A 130 2.44 13.04 7.26
C PHE A 130 2.71 14.44 6.69
N LEU A 131 1.66 15.28 6.64
CA LEU A 131 1.76 16.70 6.22
C LEU A 131 2.73 17.52 7.07
N THR A 132 2.87 17.19 8.36
CA THR A 132 3.83 17.80 9.29
C THR A 132 5.23 17.19 9.19
N VAL A 133 5.46 16.29 8.22
CA VAL A 133 6.73 15.60 7.98
C VAL A 133 7.20 14.74 9.16
N SER A 134 6.26 14.25 9.95
CA SER A 134 6.54 13.13 10.84
C SER A 134 6.49 11.83 10.04
N TYR A 135 7.28 10.86 10.48
CA TYR A 135 7.23 9.46 10.06
C TYR A 135 6.64 8.65 11.20
N LEU A 136 5.71 7.75 10.93
CA LEU A 136 5.19 6.81 11.92
C LEU A 136 5.41 5.38 11.41
N HIS A 137 6.06 4.59 12.24
CA HIS A 137 6.15 3.14 12.08
C HIS A 137 5.21 2.51 13.11
N LEU A 138 4.11 1.94 12.65
CA LEU A 138 3.23 1.12 13.49
C LEU A 138 3.59 -0.33 13.25
N VAL A 139 3.79 -1.11 14.32
CA VAL A 139 3.88 -2.57 14.25
C VAL A 139 2.87 -3.16 15.23
N GLU A 140 1.89 -3.91 14.73
CA GLU A 140 1.03 -4.75 15.56
C GLU A 140 1.55 -6.19 15.51
N ASN A 141 1.99 -6.70 16.67
CA ASN A 141 2.24 -8.13 16.87
C ASN A 141 0.89 -8.85 17.04
N ILE A 142 0.18 -9.11 15.94
CA ILE A 142 -0.93 -10.06 15.97
C ILE A 142 -0.37 -11.44 15.62
N LEU A 143 -0.26 -12.26 16.67
CA LEU A 143 -0.05 -13.70 16.62
C LEU A 143 -1.28 -14.39 16.00
N GLU A 144 -1.00 -15.40 15.19
CA GLU A 144 -1.88 -16.40 14.56
C GLU A 144 -2.49 -16.05 13.19
N CYS A 145 -1.72 -16.33 12.14
CA CYS A 145 -2.28 -16.77 10.85
C CYS A 145 -1.81 -18.20 10.57
N PRO A 146 -2.56 -19.24 10.97
CA PRO A 146 -2.27 -20.59 10.52
C PRO A 146 -2.44 -20.60 8.99
N ASP A 147 -1.35 -20.92 8.28
CA ASP A 147 -1.24 -21.10 6.82
C ASP A 147 -1.02 -19.86 5.93
N ARG A 148 -0.64 -18.69 6.44
CA ARG A 148 -0.50 -17.47 5.60
C ARG A 148 0.70 -16.59 5.94
N ILE A 149 1.04 -15.74 4.97
CA ILE A 149 2.02 -14.66 5.13
C ILE A 149 1.30 -13.39 5.58
N CYS A 150 1.68 -12.89 6.75
CA CYS A 150 1.27 -11.60 7.29
C CYS A 150 2.32 -10.55 6.94
N TRP A 151 1.89 -9.35 6.62
CA TRP A 151 2.70 -8.41 5.87
C TRP A 151 3.25 -7.32 6.78
N GLY A 152 4.57 -7.27 6.99
CA GLY A 152 5.24 -6.20 7.76
C GLY A 152 6.10 -5.37 6.84
N TRP A 153 6.35 -4.11 7.19
CA TRP A 153 7.37 -3.30 6.53
C TRP A 153 8.73 -3.52 7.18
#